data_AF-A0A4U4PUI9-F1
#
_entry.id   AF-A0A4U4PUI9-F1
#
_cell.length_a   1.000
_cell.length_b   1.000
_cell.length_c   1.000
_cell.angle_alpha   90.00
_cell.angle_beta   90.00
_cell.angle_gamma   90.00
#
_symmetry.space_group_name_H-M   'P 1'
#
loop_
_entity.id
_entity.type
_entity.pdbx_description
1 polymer ?
#
loop_
_entity_poly.entity_id
_entity_poly.type
_entity_poly.pdbx_seq_one_letter_code
_entity_poly.pdbx_strand_id
1 'polypeptide(L)'
;MKHSNVGDFTVNPSTGKVSKMKGGGHGQSNINYLKENGFEVNVEKTYPNGVRTGNVPDHKVKVKRTGNNQSWFPENWTNKDIENAGQHVASQQNFASAKDGEAVFGEFNGVRVGVIKTDGKPVTVFPDGTKQP
;
A
#
# COMPACT_ATOMS: atom_id res chain seq x y z
N MET A 1 -2.02 6.42 8.58
CA MET A 1 -1.02 5.34 8.64
C MET A 1 -1.60 3.92 8.73
N LYS A 2 -2.59 3.61 9.60
CA LYS A 2 -3.21 2.26 9.65
C LYS A 2 -3.70 1.79 8.28
N HIS A 3 -4.34 2.68 7.51
CA HIS A 3 -4.74 2.47 6.12
C HIS A 3 -3.59 1.99 5.23
N SER A 4 -2.48 2.74 5.16
CA SER A 4 -1.33 2.39 4.31
C SER A 4 -0.69 1.06 4.68
N ASN A 5 -0.63 0.72 5.98
CA ASN A 5 0.01 -0.52 6.42
C ASN A 5 -0.92 -1.74 6.34
N VAL A 6 -2.05 -1.73 7.06
CA VAL A 6 -2.97 -2.88 7.18
C VAL A 6 -4.02 -2.88 6.07
N GLY A 7 -4.41 -1.70 5.58
CA GLY A 7 -5.48 -1.55 4.61
C GLY A 7 -6.83 -1.28 5.26
N ASP A 8 -7.79 -0.91 4.41
CA ASP A 8 -9.19 -0.87 4.79
C ASP A 8 -9.96 -2.01 4.16
N PHE A 9 -11.01 -2.43 4.86
CA PHE A 9 -11.82 -3.58 4.48
C PHE A 9 -13.31 -3.23 4.50
N THR A 10 -14.09 -3.95 3.70
CA THR A 10 -15.53 -4.06 3.88
C THR A 10 -15.83 -5.13 4.92
N VAL A 11 -16.97 -4.99 5.60
CA VAL A 11 -17.48 -5.98 6.55
C VAL A 11 -18.78 -6.55 6.02
N ASN A 12 -19.02 -7.82 6.29
CA ASN A 12 -20.32 -8.43 6.05
C ASN A 12 -21.28 -7.98 7.16
N PRO A 13 -22.39 -7.27 6.84
CA PRO A 13 -23.30 -6.74 7.86
C PRO A 13 -24.01 -7.82 8.68
N SER A 14 -24.19 -9.04 8.15
CA SER A 14 -24.89 -10.11 8.89
C SER A 14 -23.98 -10.87 9.86
N THR A 15 -22.66 -10.88 9.63
CA THR A 15 -21.71 -11.64 10.46
C THR A 15 -20.70 -10.76 11.19
N GLY A 16 -20.60 -9.48 10.83
CA GLY A 16 -19.57 -8.55 11.32
C GLY A 16 -18.16 -8.88 10.84
N LYS A 17 -17.97 -9.97 10.09
CA LYS A 17 -16.64 -10.43 9.64
C LYS A 17 -16.14 -9.59 8.48
N VAL A 18 -14.82 -9.52 8.35
CA VAL A 18 -14.16 -8.95 7.18
C VAL A 18 -14.63 -9.66 5.91
N SER A 19 -14.87 -8.90 4.84
CA SER A 19 -15.41 -9.40 3.58
C SER A 19 -14.46 -9.20 2.41
N LYS A 20 -13.98 -7.98 2.16
CA LYS A 20 -13.05 -7.68 1.06
C LYS A 20 -12.11 -6.55 1.43
N MET A 21 -10.87 -6.63 0.97
CA MET A 21 -9.96 -5.47 0.98
C MET A 21 -10.47 -4.40 0.00
N LYS A 22 -10.51 -3.13 0.43
CA LYS A 22 -10.99 -2.00 -0.39
C LYS A 22 -9.91 -1.00 -0.79
N GLY A 23 -8.84 -0.85 -0.01
CA GLY A 23 -7.77 0.10 -0.29
C GLY A 23 -6.61 0.01 0.72
N GLY A 24 -5.50 0.69 0.39
CA GLY A 24 -4.29 0.69 1.21
C GLY A 24 -3.62 -0.69 1.29
N GLY A 25 -3.12 -1.03 2.47
CA GLY A 25 -2.61 -2.36 2.79
C GLY A 25 -1.35 -2.73 2.03
N HIS A 26 -0.33 -1.88 2.16
CA HIS A 26 0.95 -1.98 1.49
C HIS A 26 2.07 -2.49 2.40
N GLY A 27 1.82 -2.75 3.69
CA GLY A 27 2.85 -3.31 4.57
C GLY A 27 2.67 -4.81 4.80
N GLN A 28 3.63 -5.42 5.49
CA GLN A 28 3.57 -6.84 5.85
C GLN A 28 2.33 -7.16 6.70
N SER A 29 1.89 -6.23 7.55
CA SER A 29 0.72 -6.44 8.40
C SER A 29 -0.57 -6.68 7.58
N ASN A 30 -0.68 -6.15 6.36
CA ASN A 30 -1.82 -6.45 5.49
C ASN A 30 -1.81 -7.91 5.05
N ILE A 31 -0.66 -8.41 4.61
CA ILE A 31 -0.51 -9.81 4.17
C ILE A 31 -0.83 -10.76 5.34
N ASN A 32 -0.30 -10.48 6.53
CA ASN A 32 -0.58 -11.28 7.72
C ASN A 32 -2.08 -11.26 8.06
N TYR A 33 -2.70 -10.08 8.12
CA TYR A 33 -4.12 -9.92 8.41
C TYR A 33 -5.01 -10.66 7.40
N LEU A 34 -4.68 -10.58 6.10
CA LEU A 34 -5.41 -11.30 5.05
C LEU A 34 -5.33 -12.81 5.27
N LYS A 35 -4.13 -13.36 5.47
CA LYS A 35 -3.91 -14.80 5.70
C LYS A 35 -4.61 -15.30 6.97
N GLU A 36 -4.51 -14.55 8.07
CA GLU A 36 -5.19 -14.86 9.34
C GLU A 36 -6.72 -14.92 9.19
N ASN A 37 -7.28 -14.16 8.23
CA ASN A 37 -8.71 -14.15 7.94
C ASN A 37 -9.10 -15.03 6.74
N GLY A 38 -8.20 -15.92 6.29
CA GLY A 38 -8.47 -16.91 5.25
C GLY A 38 -8.49 -16.37 3.83
N PHE A 39 -7.95 -15.16 3.59
CA PHE A 39 -7.82 -14.62 2.24
C PHE A 39 -6.51 -15.05 1.60
N GLU A 40 -6.59 -15.34 0.30
CA GLU A 40 -5.42 -15.58 -0.54
C GLU A 40 -4.68 -14.26 -0.84
N VAL A 41 -3.35 -14.34 -0.83
CA VAL A 41 -2.45 -13.25 -1.23
C VAL A 41 -1.37 -13.84 -2.11
N ASN A 42 -1.25 -13.30 -3.32
CA ASN A 42 -0.26 -13.74 -4.29
C ASN A 42 0.82 -12.67 -4.41
N VAL A 43 2.06 -13.04 -4.14
CA VAL A 43 3.26 -12.23 -4.42
C VAL A 43 3.85 -12.79 -5.71
N GLU A 44 3.68 -12.06 -6.80
CA GLU A 44 4.04 -12.48 -8.16
C GLU A 44 5.47 -12.05 -8.53
N LYS A 45 5.93 -10.94 -7.96
CA LYS A 45 7.28 -10.40 -8.22
C LYS A 45 7.83 -9.71 -6.98
N THR A 46 9.14 -9.85 -6.79
CA THR A 46 9.92 -9.11 -5.79
C THR A 46 11.06 -8.39 -6.50
N TYR A 47 11.15 -7.07 -6.31
CA TYR A 47 12.26 -6.25 -6.78
C TYR A 47 13.53 -6.49 -5.94
N PRO A 48 14.74 -6.21 -6.47
CA PRO A 48 15.99 -6.41 -5.73
C PRO A 48 16.05 -5.68 -4.38
N ASN A 49 15.37 -4.53 -4.26
CA ASN A 49 15.27 -3.76 -3.02
C ASN A 49 14.19 -4.26 -2.04
N GLY A 50 13.55 -5.40 -2.34
CA GLY A 50 12.56 -6.05 -1.49
C GLY A 50 11.11 -5.59 -1.68
N VAL A 51 10.82 -4.59 -2.52
CA VAL A 51 9.43 -4.26 -2.86
C VAL A 51 8.77 -5.44 -3.56
N ARG A 52 7.53 -5.73 -3.19
CA ARG A 52 6.77 -6.88 -3.69
C ARG A 52 5.56 -6.40 -4.47
N THR A 53 5.20 -7.12 -5.53
CA THR A 53 3.98 -6.87 -6.29
C THR A 53 3.23 -8.16 -6.55
N GLY A 54 1.92 -8.03 -6.68
CA GLY A 54 1.04 -9.16 -6.89
C GLY A 54 -0.43 -8.77 -6.76
N ASN A 55 -1.24 -9.64 -6.17
CA ASN A 55 -2.69 -9.48 -6.13
C ASN A 55 -3.35 -10.10 -4.89
N VAL A 56 -4.60 -9.71 -4.66
CA VAL A 56 -5.51 -10.31 -3.67
C VAL A 56 -6.77 -10.73 -4.44
N PRO A 57 -7.00 -12.04 -4.70
CA PRO A 57 -8.11 -12.50 -5.54
C PRO A 57 -9.49 -11.98 -5.11
N ASP A 58 -9.71 -11.82 -3.81
CA ASP A 58 -10.95 -11.29 -3.23
C ASP A 58 -11.01 -9.77 -3.07
N HIS A 59 -10.09 -9.03 -3.67
CA HIS A 59 -10.07 -7.57 -3.58
C HIS A 59 -11.36 -6.94 -4.13
N LYS A 60 -11.85 -5.86 -3.50
CA LYS A 60 -13.05 -5.13 -3.95
C LYS A 60 -12.88 -4.59 -5.38
N VAL A 61 -11.74 -3.95 -5.64
CA VAL A 61 -11.33 -3.42 -6.94
C VAL A 61 -10.87 -4.56 -7.87
N LYS A 62 -11.54 -4.74 -9.01
CA LYS A 62 -11.33 -5.87 -9.94
C LYS A 62 -9.89 -6.00 -10.46
N VAL A 63 -9.26 -4.88 -10.84
CA VAL A 63 -7.89 -4.92 -11.40
C VAL A 63 -6.85 -5.43 -10.39
N LYS A 64 -7.13 -5.36 -9.09
CA LYS A 64 -6.23 -5.83 -8.02
C LYS A 64 -6.35 -7.33 -7.71
N ARG A 65 -7.21 -8.06 -8.43
CA ARG A 65 -7.46 -9.49 -8.21
C ARG A 65 -6.49 -10.40 -8.94
N THR A 66 -5.75 -9.89 -9.90
CA THR A 66 -4.80 -10.67 -10.71
C THR A 66 -3.58 -9.83 -11.07
N GLY A 67 -2.48 -10.50 -11.44
CA GLY A 67 -1.24 -9.86 -11.87
C GLY A 67 -0.54 -9.09 -10.75
N ASN A 68 0.07 -7.95 -11.10
CA ASN A 68 0.96 -7.15 -10.24
C ASN A 68 0.33 -5.82 -9.75
N ASN A 69 -0.99 -5.75 -9.65
CA ASN A 69 -1.73 -4.50 -9.44
C ASN A 69 -1.86 -4.07 -7.96
N GLN A 70 -1.35 -4.88 -7.03
CA GLN A 70 -1.11 -4.51 -5.64
C GLN A 70 0.39 -4.57 -5.37
N SER A 71 0.89 -3.61 -4.59
CA SER A 71 2.28 -3.55 -4.17
C SER A 71 2.37 -3.56 -2.64
N TRP A 72 3.45 -4.14 -2.14
CA TRP A 72 3.79 -4.14 -0.72
C TRP A 72 5.26 -3.73 -0.54
N PHE A 73 5.52 -3.01 0.55
CA PHE A 73 6.86 -2.64 0.97
C PHE A 73 7.69 -3.90 1.26
N PRO A 74 9.03 -3.78 1.39
CA PRO A 74 9.85 -4.86 1.89
C PRO A 74 9.26 -5.47 3.16
N GLU A 75 9.36 -6.80 3.28
CA GLU A 75 8.72 -7.54 4.38
C GLU A 75 9.19 -7.07 5.76
N ASN A 76 10.43 -6.60 5.87
CA ASN A 76 11.02 -6.08 7.09
C ASN A 76 10.62 -4.63 7.42
N TRP A 77 9.91 -3.92 6.54
CA TRP A 77 9.46 -2.56 6.84
C TRP A 77 8.34 -2.57 7.87
N THR A 78 8.58 -1.85 8.97
CA THR A 78 7.61 -1.64 10.04
C THR A 78 6.63 -0.52 9.68
N ASN A 79 5.59 -0.36 10.50
CA ASN A 79 4.68 0.79 10.39
C ASN A 79 5.43 2.11 10.48
N LYS A 80 6.51 2.15 11.28
CA LYS A 80 7.31 3.36 11.48
C LYS A 80 8.15 3.68 10.25
N ASP A 81 8.69 2.67 9.56
CA ASP A 81 9.41 2.87 8.30
C ASP A 81 8.49 3.45 7.22
N ILE A 82 7.27 2.91 7.09
CA ILE A 82 6.27 3.41 6.13
C ILE A 82 5.83 4.84 6.47
N GLU A 83 5.67 5.16 7.77
CA GLU A 83 5.35 6.52 8.22
C GLU A 83 6.47 7.51 7.89
N ASN A 84 7.71 7.16 8.24
CA ASN A 84 8.87 8.00 8.00
C ASN A 84 9.09 8.21 6.49
N ALA A 85 8.89 7.17 5.68
CA ALA A 85 8.94 7.27 4.23
C ALA A 85 7.87 8.22 3.68
N GLY A 86 6.63 8.11 4.17
CA GLY A 86 5.55 9.01 3.79
C GLY A 86 5.82 10.47 4.16
N GLN A 87 6.33 10.72 5.38
CA GLN A 87 6.72 12.04 5.84
C GLN A 87 7.89 12.62 5.02
N HIS A 88 8.88 11.77 4.70
CA HIS A 88 10.01 12.16 3.87
C HIS A 88 9.54 12.69 2.50
N VAL A 89 8.71 11.90 1.79
CA VAL A 89 8.17 12.33 0.50
C VAL A 89 7.25 13.55 0.64
N ALA A 90 6.43 13.61 1.71
CA ALA A 90 5.54 14.74 1.95
C ALA A 90 6.27 16.07 2.28
N SER A 91 7.54 15.99 2.70
CA SER A 91 8.37 17.18 2.98
C SER A 91 8.96 17.83 1.72
N GLN A 92 8.83 17.18 0.55
CA GLN A 92 9.42 17.63 -0.70
C GLN A 92 8.57 18.72 -1.39
N GLN A 93 9.21 19.61 -2.14
CA GLN A 93 8.53 20.74 -2.79
C GLN A 93 7.47 20.31 -3.81
N ASN A 94 7.71 19.22 -4.54
CA ASN A 94 6.75 18.63 -5.48
C ASN A 94 5.49 18.09 -4.78
N PHE A 95 5.57 17.70 -3.50
CA PHE A 95 4.39 17.32 -2.73
C PHE A 95 3.50 18.51 -2.43
N ALA A 96 4.09 19.66 -2.08
CA ALA A 96 3.35 20.89 -1.82
C ALA A 96 2.56 21.35 -3.06
N SER A 97 3.15 21.25 -4.25
CA SER A 97 2.54 21.71 -5.50
C SER A 97 1.58 20.71 -6.18
N ALA A 98 1.61 19.43 -5.83
CA ALA A 98 0.71 18.43 -6.41
C ALA A 98 -0.77 18.70 -6.10
N LYS A 99 -1.69 18.16 -6.89
CA LYS A 99 -3.13 18.22 -6.57
C LYS A 99 -3.53 17.04 -5.69
N ASP A 100 -4.66 17.18 -5.01
CA ASP A 100 -5.26 16.05 -4.31
C ASP A 100 -5.59 14.91 -5.27
N GLY A 101 -5.35 13.68 -4.83
CA GLY A 101 -5.50 12.47 -5.66
C GLY A 101 -4.31 12.16 -6.58
N GLU A 102 -3.39 13.10 -6.81
CA GLU A 102 -2.17 12.84 -7.58
C GLU A 102 -1.13 12.10 -6.71
N ALA A 103 -0.47 11.11 -7.30
CA ALA A 103 0.63 10.41 -6.66
C ALA A 103 1.93 11.22 -6.84
N VAL A 104 2.51 11.62 -5.72
CA VAL A 104 3.86 12.19 -5.67
C VAL A 104 4.83 11.13 -5.23
N PHE A 105 6.01 11.11 -5.82
CA PHE A 105 6.99 10.09 -5.54
C PHE A 105 8.33 10.67 -5.12
N GLY A 106 8.99 9.97 -4.20
CA GLY A 106 10.36 10.18 -3.80
C GLY A 106 11.02 8.86 -3.42
N GLU A 107 12.32 8.88 -3.15
CA GLU A 107 13.06 7.69 -2.73
C GLU A 107 13.34 7.74 -1.23
N PHE A 108 13.16 6.61 -0.55
CA PHE A 108 13.46 6.46 0.88
C PHE A 108 14.02 5.07 1.13
N ASN A 109 15.22 5.00 1.72
CA ASN A 109 15.93 3.75 2.00
C ASN A 109 15.99 2.78 0.79
N GLY A 110 16.27 3.32 -0.39
CA GLY A 110 16.38 2.54 -1.64
C GLY A 110 15.05 2.10 -2.24
N VAL A 111 13.91 2.52 -1.70
CA VAL A 111 12.56 2.26 -2.24
C VAL A 111 11.99 3.53 -2.85
N ARG A 112 11.42 3.40 -4.05
CA ARG A 112 10.60 4.46 -4.66
C ARG A 112 9.20 4.43 -4.05
N VAL A 113 8.88 5.46 -3.28
CA VAL A 113 7.68 5.59 -2.46
C VAL A 113 6.74 6.62 -3.07
N GLY A 114 5.48 6.23 -3.27
CA GLY A 114 4.38 7.11 -3.65
C GLY A 114 3.59 7.57 -2.43
N VAL A 115 3.16 8.83 -2.46
CA VAL A 115 2.25 9.43 -1.49
C VAL A 115 1.12 10.13 -2.24
N ILE A 116 -0.12 9.83 -1.87
CA ILE A 116 -1.32 10.54 -2.35
C ILE A 116 -1.87 11.39 -1.20
N LYS A 117 -2.33 12.59 -1.53
CA LYS A 117 -2.93 13.52 -0.58
C LYS A 117 -4.41 13.79 -0.84
N THR A 118 -5.10 14.20 0.22
CA THR A 118 -6.48 14.69 0.22
C THR A 118 -6.57 15.82 1.23
N ASP A 119 -7.20 16.92 0.85
CA ASP A 119 -7.25 18.19 1.60
C ASP A 119 -5.84 18.66 2.00
N GLY A 120 -4.87 18.50 1.08
CA GLY A 120 -3.46 18.86 1.31
C GLY A 120 -2.69 17.94 2.27
N LYS A 121 -3.29 16.87 2.79
CA LYS A 121 -2.67 15.97 3.78
C LYS A 121 -2.36 14.60 3.18
N PRO A 122 -1.20 13.98 3.50
CA PRO A 122 -0.91 12.60 3.12
C PRO A 122 -1.98 11.63 3.64
N VAL A 123 -2.61 10.86 2.74
CA VAL A 123 -3.63 9.86 3.11
C VAL A 123 -3.23 8.43 2.79
N THR A 124 -2.45 8.22 1.73
CA THR A 124 -1.95 6.91 1.31
C THR A 124 -0.47 6.97 1.05
N VAL A 125 0.28 5.98 1.54
CA VAL A 125 1.71 5.79 1.31
C VAL A 125 1.87 4.38 0.75
N PHE A 126 2.57 4.22 -0.36
CA PHE A 126 2.68 2.94 -1.07
C PHE A 126 4.03 2.85 -1.81
N PRO A 127 4.57 1.65 -2.02
CA PRO A 127 5.72 1.50 -2.91
C PRO A 127 5.24 1.50 -4.36
N ASP A 128 6.00 2.15 -5.24
CA ASP A 128 5.72 2.11 -6.67
C ASP A 128 5.88 0.67 -7.21
N GLY A 129 4.75 0.04 -7.56
CA GLY A 129 4.75 -1.32 -8.09
C GLY A 129 5.22 -1.43 -9.55
N THR A 130 5.32 -0.29 -10.26
CA THR A 130 5.65 -0.25 -11.69
C THR A 130 7.14 0.04 -11.92
N LYS A 131 7.78 0.73 -10.98
CA LYS A 131 9.20 1.11 -11.05
C LYS A 131 9.82 1.12 -9.65
N GLN A 132 11.00 0.52 -9.53
CA GLN A 132 11.90 0.68 -8.39
C GLN A 132 13.30 1.09 -8.90
N PRO A 133 14.13 1.73 -8.05
CA PRO A 133 15.50 2.10 -8.39
C PRO A 133 16.37 0.89 -8.79
#